data_AF-A0A1F8RH23-F1
#
_entry.id   AF-A0A1F8RH23-F1
#
_cell.length_a   1.000
_cell.length_b   1.000
_cell.length_c   1.000
_cell.angle_alpha   90.00
_cell.angle_beta   90.00
_cell.angle_gamma   90.00
#
_symmetry.space_group_name_H-M   'P 1'
#
loop_
_entity.id
_entity.type
_entity.pdbx_description
1 polymer ?
#
loop_
_entity_poly.entity_id
_entity_poly.type
_entity_poly.pdbx_seq_one_letter_code
_entity_poly.pdbx_strand_id
1 'polypeptide(L)'
;MPDTQWEVYEVFHQKARGEQHVHVGSVHAPNPEMALVLAKEQYARRMACVNLWVIKASDIHASEYADQDMFAHATDKSYREAYGYKVVKKMRGAQEEGSEEEGE
;
A
#
# COMPACT_ATOMS: atom_id res chain seq x y z
N MET A 1 7.42 15.60 39.06
CA MET A 1 8.30 14.62 38.42
C MET A 1 8.35 15.01 36.95
N PRO A 2 9.51 15.32 36.34
CA PRO A 2 9.51 15.51 34.88
C PRO A 2 9.20 14.14 34.28
N ASP A 3 8.08 14.02 33.57
CA ASP A 3 7.70 12.79 32.90
C ASP A 3 8.85 12.39 31.97
N THR A 4 9.37 11.19 32.18
CA THR A 4 10.35 10.51 31.33
C THR A 4 9.69 10.15 29.99
N GLN A 5 9.07 11.12 29.33
CA GLN A 5 8.40 11.00 28.05
C GLN A 5 9.48 10.86 26.99
N TRP A 6 9.96 9.63 26.85
CA TRP A 6 10.75 9.22 25.70
C TRP A 6 9.98 9.52 24.42
N GLU A 7 10.72 9.84 23.36
CA GLU A 7 10.12 10.13 22.07
C GLU A 7 9.42 8.87 21.52
N VAL A 8 8.31 9.11 20.83
CA VAL A 8 7.54 8.06 20.18
C VAL A 8 8.11 7.80 18.80
N TYR A 9 8.33 6.52 18.50
CA TYR A 9 8.77 6.04 17.20
C TYR A 9 7.71 5.11 16.62
N GLU A 10 7.30 5.36 15.39
CA GLU A 10 6.47 4.44 14.63
C GLU A 10 7.35 3.37 13.97
N VAL A 11 6.89 2.13 14.02
CA VAL A 11 7.63 0.94 13.58
C VAL A 11 6.95 0.34 12.37
N PHE A 12 7.75 0.06 11.34
CA PHE A 12 7.32 -0.63 10.14
C PHE A 12 8.16 -1.88 9.93
N HIS A 13 7.53 -3.01 9.62
CA HIS A 13 8.21 -4.28 9.40
C HIS A 13 7.99 -4.80 7.99
N GLN A 14 9.00 -5.50 7.47
CA GLN A 14 8.92 -6.22 6.20
C GLN A 14 8.98 -7.72 6.50
N LYS A 15 7.96 -8.48 6.09
CA LYS A 15 7.89 -9.93 6.37
C LYS A 15 8.82 -10.75 5.46
N ALA A 16 8.86 -10.43 4.17
CA ALA A 16 9.73 -11.08 3.19
C ALA A 16 10.41 -10.07 2.24
N ARG A 17 11.55 -10.46 1.67
CA ARG A 17 12.31 -9.59 0.76
C ARG A 17 11.49 -9.27 -0.48
N GLY A 18 11.24 -7.99 -0.72
CA GLY A 18 10.45 -7.49 -1.85
C GLY A 18 9.02 -7.13 -1.49
N GLU A 19 8.55 -7.46 -0.28
CA GLU A 19 7.26 -6.97 0.22
C GLU A 19 7.36 -5.53 0.72
N GLN A 20 6.23 -4.84 0.80
CA GLN A 20 6.15 -3.50 1.38
C GLN A 20 6.32 -3.55 2.90
N HIS A 21 6.90 -2.48 3.45
CA HIS A 21 6.94 -2.28 4.89
C HIS A 21 5.54 -1.94 5.39
N VAL A 22 5.08 -2.67 6.41
CA VAL A 22 3.75 -2.49 7.00
C VAL A 22 3.92 -1.90 8.39
N HIS A 23 3.10 -0.92 8.73
CA HIS A 23 3.06 -0.34 10.08
C HIS A 23 2.53 -1.37 11.08
N VAL A 24 3.24 -1.55 12.20
CA VAL A 24 2.87 -2.52 13.25
C VAL A 24 2.50 -1.88 14.58
N GLY A 25 2.95 -0.65 14.81
CA GLY A 25 2.70 0.07 16.06
C GLY A 25 3.84 1.00 16.40
N SER A 26 3.81 1.50 17.63
CA SER A 26 4.75 2.49 18.14
C SER A 26 5.58 1.96 19.31
N VAL A 27 6.74 2.57 19.54
CA VAL A 27 7.64 2.30 20.68
C VAL A 27 8.17 3.62 21.24
N HIS A 28 8.40 3.66 22.55
CA HIS A 28 9.00 4.81 23.21
C HIS A 28 10.50 4.56 23.38
N ALA A 29 11.33 5.47 22.89
CA ALA A 29 12.77 5.34 22.97
C ALA A 29 13.47 6.69 23.07
N PRO A 30 14.66 6.76 23.69
CA PRO A 30 15.45 8.00 23.76
C PRO A 30 16.18 8.32 22.46
N ASN A 31 16.40 7.35 21.58
CA ASN A 31 17.09 7.52 20.30
C ASN A 31 16.68 6.43 19.27
N PRO A 32 16.97 6.63 17.97
CA PRO A 32 16.54 5.69 16.92
C PRO A 32 17.18 4.31 17.02
N GLU A 33 18.43 4.21 17.51
CA GLU A 33 19.13 2.94 17.68
C GLU A 33 18.43 2.07 18.74
N MET A 34 18.06 2.68 19.87
CA MET A 34 17.30 2.02 20.92
C MET A 34 15.89 1.67 20.45
N ALA A 35 15.27 2.54 19.65
CA ALA A 35 13.96 2.26 19.03
C ALA A 35 14.02 0.99 18.17
N LEU A 36 15.08 0.79 17.37
CA LEU A 36 15.26 -0.44 16.57
C LEU A 36 15.39 -1.69 17.43
N VAL A 37 16.16 -1.62 18.53
CA VAL A 37 16.32 -2.75 19.45
C VAL A 37 14.98 -3.11 20.09
N LEU A 38 14.26 -2.12 20.62
CA LEU A 38 12.94 -2.32 21.24
C LEU A 38 11.92 -2.82 20.23
N ALA A 39 11.91 -2.27 19.02
CA ALA A 39 11.04 -2.70 17.92
C ALA A 39 11.31 -4.16 17.53
N LYS A 40 12.58 -4.56 17.44
CA LYS A 40 12.96 -5.95 17.16
C LYS A 40 12.47 -6.89 18.25
N GLU A 41 12.67 -6.54 19.52
CA GLU A 41 12.23 -7.36 20.65
C GLU A 41 10.70 -7.48 20.74
N GLN A 42 9.98 -6.40 20.43
CA GLN A 42 8.52 -6.37 20.53
C GLN A 42 7.83 -7.04 19.35
N TYR A 43 8.30 -6.82 18.11
CA TYR A 43 7.58 -7.20 16.89
C TYR A 43 8.22 -8.34 16.10
N ALA A 44 9.54 -8.56 16.22
CA ALA A 44 10.26 -9.57 15.42
C ALA A 44 10.55 -10.89 16.17
N ARG A 45 10.08 -11.06 17.41
CA ARG A 45 10.34 -12.28 18.21
C ARG A 45 9.64 -13.54 17.69
N ARG A 46 8.44 -13.42 17.10
CA ARG A 46 7.60 -14.58 16.71
C ARG A 46 7.18 -14.58 15.24
N MET A 47 7.47 -13.51 14.51
CA MET A 47 7.10 -13.37 13.11
C MET A 47 8.35 -13.28 12.25
N ALA A 48 8.33 -13.91 11.07
CA ALA A 48 9.36 -13.71 10.08
C ALA A 48 9.44 -12.22 9.73
N CYS A 49 10.60 -11.62 9.96
CA CYS A 49 10.86 -10.21 9.73
C CYS A 49 12.26 -10.10 9.12
N VAL A 50 12.34 -9.58 7.90
CA VAL A 50 13.61 -9.42 7.17
C VAL A 50 14.18 -8.00 7.30
N ASN A 51 13.33 -7.00 7.57
CA ASN A 51 13.73 -5.60 7.69
C ASN A 51 12.78 -4.83 8.62
N LEU A 52 13.30 -3.83 9.32
CA LEU A 52 12.60 -2.97 10.27
C LEU A 52 12.98 -1.51 10.03
N TRP A 53 11.98 -0.65 9.90
CA TRP A 53 12.14 0.79 9.89
C TRP A 53 11.54 1.37 11.16
N VAL A 54 12.22 2.38 11.71
CA VAL A 54 11.72 3.20 12.81
C VAL A 54 11.82 4.65 12.40
N ILE A 55 10.78 5.41 12.68
CA ILE A 55 10.67 6.83 12.31
C ILE A 55 10.11 7.56 13.53
N LYS A 56 10.64 8.73 13.88
CA LYS A 56 10.06 9.54 14.95
C LYS A 56 8.64 9.94 14.56
N ALA A 57 7.69 9.82 15.47
CA ALA A 57 6.32 10.24 15.21
C ALA A 57 6.21 11.72 14.81
N SER A 58 7.13 12.56 15.31
CA SER A 58 7.23 13.98 14.95
C SER A 58 7.56 14.24 13.48
N ASP A 59 8.17 13.28 12.80
CA ASP A 59 8.67 13.44 11.43
C ASP A 59 7.65 12.90 10.40
N ILE A 60 6.53 12.35 10.87
CA ILE A 60 5.46 11.81 10.03
C ILE A 60 4.45 12.92 9.75
N HIS A 61 4.39 13.32 8.48
CA HIS A 61 3.38 14.25 7.99
C HIS A 61 2.25 13.47 7.32
N ALA A 62 1.04 13.61 7.86
CA ALA A 62 -0.18 13.02 7.31
C ALA A 62 -1.01 14.10 6.59
N SER A 63 -1.66 13.72 5.48
CA SER A 63 -2.68 14.56 4.84
C SER A 63 -3.96 14.60 5.68
N GLU A 64 -4.73 15.68 5.57
CA GLU A 64 -6.04 15.73 6.20
C GLU A 64 -7.07 14.91 5.41
N TYR A 65 -8.06 14.34 6.10
CA TYR A 65 -9.15 13.59 5.46
C TYR A 65 -10.05 14.47 4.58
N ALA A 66 -9.98 15.79 4.74
CA ALA A 66 -10.72 16.74 3.92
C ALA A 66 -10.12 16.90 2.50
N ASP A 67 -8.82 16.64 2.33
CA ASP A 67 -8.07 16.83 1.07
C ASP A 67 -8.20 15.62 0.12
N GLN A 68 -9.32 14.89 0.19
CA GLN A 68 -9.54 13.70 -0.64
C GLN A 68 -9.57 14.02 -2.14
N ASP A 69 -9.93 15.24 -2.50
CA ASP A 69 -9.95 15.75 -3.86
C ASP A 69 -8.56 15.81 -4.50
N MET A 70 -7.48 15.97 -3.71
CA MET A 70 -6.09 15.90 -4.20
C MET A 70 -5.74 14.56 -4.85
N PHE A 71 -6.41 13.48 -4.45
CA PHE A 71 -6.18 12.14 -4.97
C PHE A 71 -7.09 11.80 -6.17
N ALA A 72 -8.00 12.71 -6.55
CA ALA A 72 -8.86 12.51 -7.71
C ALA A 72 -8.02 12.50 -9.01
N HIS A 73 -8.25 11.50 -9.86
CA HIS A 73 -7.56 11.42 -11.16
C HIS A 73 -8.03 12.56 -12.08
N ALA A 74 -7.12 13.48 -12.41
CA ALA A 74 -7.44 14.69 -13.19
C ALA A 74 -7.75 14.46 -14.69
N THR A 75 -7.86 13.22 -15.18
CA THR A 75 -8.14 12.97 -16.60
C THR A 75 -8.72 11.58 -16.77
N ASP A 76 -9.80 11.52 -17.52
CA ASP A 76 -10.30 10.29 -18.13
C ASP A 76 -9.17 9.69 -18.99
N LYS A 77 -8.50 8.67 -18.45
CA LYS A 77 -7.43 7.92 -19.12
C LYS A 77 -7.98 6.76 -19.95
N SER A 78 -9.27 6.76 -20.30
CA SER A 78 -9.87 5.78 -21.23
C SER A 78 -9.08 5.64 -22.54
N TYR A 79 -8.39 6.70 -22.98
CA TYR A 79 -7.51 6.63 -24.16
C TYR A 79 -6.28 5.69 -23.98
N ARG A 80 -5.88 5.36 -22.74
CA ARG A 80 -4.80 4.41 -22.45
C ARG A 80 -5.29 2.96 -22.33
N GLU A 81 -6.60 2.75 -22.23
CA GLU A 81 -7.18 1.42 -22.27
C GLU A 81 -7.25 0.96 -23.73
N ALA A 82 -6.78 -0.26 -24.01
CA ALA A 82 -6.67 -0.79 -25.36
C ALA A 82 -8.02 -1.19 -25.98
N TYR A 83 -9.02 -0.30 -25.96
CA TYR A 83 -10.26 -0.44 -26.74
C TYR A 83 -10.04 -0.24 -28.26
N GLY A 84 -8.80 0.05 -28.67
CA GLY A 84 -8.43 0.47 -30.03
C GLY A 84 -7.86 -0.59 -30.97
N TYR A 85 -7.80 -1.89 -30.61
CA TYR A 85 -7.53 -2.93 -31.63
C TYR A 85 -8.85 -3.52 -32.13
N LYS A 86 -9.08 -3.36 -33.44
CA LYS A 86 -10.22 -3.83 -34.26
C LYS A 86 -10.50 -5.36 -34.21
N VAL A 87 -10.03 -6.10 -33.21
CA VAL A 87 -10.19 -7.55 -33.08
C VAL A 87 -11.50 -7.91 -32.36
N VAL A 88 -11.98 -7.08 -31.43
CA VAL A 88 -13.22 -7.37 -30.67
C VAL A 88 -14.48 -7.21 -31.54
N LYS A 89 -14.44 -6.36 -32.58
CA LYS A 89 -15.57 -6.20 -33.51
C LYS A 89 -15.77 -7.44 -34.40
N LYS A 90 -14.74 -8.27 -34.59
CA LYS A 90 -14.85 -9.49 -35.42
C LYS A 90 -15.43 -10.68 -34.65
N MET A 91 -15.19 -10.78 -33.34
CA MET A 91 -15.75 -11.89 -32.54
C MET A 91 -17.23 -11.70 -32.19
N ARG A 92 -17.70 -10.46 -31.97
CA ARG A 92 -19.12 -10.25 -31.65
C ARG A 92 -20.05 -10.43 -32.87
N GLY A 93 -19.58 -10.10 -34.07
CA GLY A 93 -20.35 -10.33 -35.31
C GLY A 93 -20.40 -11.80 -35.72
N ALA A 94 -19.32 -12.57 -35.51
CA ALA A 94 -19.29 -13.99 -35.86
C ALA A 94 -20.13 -14.87 -34.92
N GLN A 95 -20.41 -14.42 -33.69
CA GLN A 95 -21.24 -15.14 -32.73
C GLN A 95 -22.74 -14.86 -32.92
N GLU A 96 -23.10 -13.73 -33.52
CA GLU A 96 -24.49 -13.39 -33.90
C GLU A 96 -24.90 -14.16 -35.17
N GLU A 97 -24.04 -14.23 -36.19
CA GLU A 97 -24.32 -14.97 -37.44
C GLU A 97 -24.41 -16.51 -37.25
N GLY A 98 -23.68 -17.08 -36.28
CA GLY A 98 -23.75 -18.52 -35.99
C GLY A 98 -24.97 -18.95 -35.16
N SER A 99 -25.79 -18.01 -34.68
CA SER A 99 -26.99 -18.30 -33.89
C SER A 99 -28.30 -18.22 -34.70
N GLU A 100 -28.24 -17.72 -35.94
CA GLU A 100 -29.39 -17.63 -36.84
C GLU A 100 -29.50 -18.83 -37.81
N GLU A 101 -28.43 -19.61 -38.04
CA GLU A 101 -28.46 -20.80 -38.93
C GLU A 101 -28.85 -22.13 -38.24
N GLU A 102 -28.87 -22.23 -36.90
CA GLU A 102 -29.28 -23.47 -36.19
C GLU A 102 -30.79 -23.49 -35.81
N GLY A 103 -31.57 -22.54 -36.33
CA GLY A 103 -32.97 -22.31 -35.96
C GLY A 103 -34.00 -22.43 -37.09
N GLU A 104 -33.71 -23.18 -38.17
CA GLU A 104 -34.69 -23.53 -39.21
C GLU A 104 -34.70 -25.03 -39.54
#